data_AF-A0A931TMR0-F1
#
_entry.id   AF-A0A931TMR0-F1
#
_cell.length_a   1.000
_cell.length_b   1.000
_cell.length_c   1.000
_cell.angle_alpha   90.00
_cell.angle_beta   90.00
_cell.angle_gamma   90.00
#
_symmetry.space_group_name_H-M   'P 1'
#
loop_
_entity.id
_entity.type
_entity.pdbx_description
1 polymer ?
#
loop_
_entity_poly.entity_id
_entity_poly.type
_entity_poly.pdbx_seq_one_letter_code
_entity_poly.pdbx_strand_id
1 'polypeptide(L)'
;MRKTLVFLLSALVLLPVAIDAEEAKNAKAQVDFGIAVAQKGLWKEALYRWQKAVELDPGYAAAWNNLAIAYEQAGNFAEARKAYEKALALDSKNLFIKQNYELFKEINDRANRPPAR
;
A
#
# COMPACT_ATOMS: atom_id res chain seq x y z
N MET A 1 -47.96 31.50 13.97
CA MET A 1 -47.53 31.07 12.61
C MET A 1 -46.11 30.53 12.70
N ARG A 2 -45.88 29.33 12.13
CA ARG A 2 -44.57 28.69 11.86
C ARG A 2 -43.58 29.70 11.23
N LYS A 3 -42.26 29.59 11.44
CA LYS A 3 -41.39 28.64 10.72
C LYS A 3 -40.09 28.39 11.48
N THR A 4 -39.79 27.10 11.59
CA THR A 4 -38.56 26.43 12.00
C THR A 4 -37.34 26.94 11.23
N LEU A 5 -36.27 27.30 11.94
CA LEU A 5 -34.95 27.53 11.34
C LEU A 5 -34.18 26.20 11.38
N VAL A 6 -33.98 25.58 10.22
CA VAL A 6 -33.21 24.34 10.05
C VAL A 6 -31.73 24.69 10.13
N PHE A 7 -31.01 24.10 11.08
CA PHE A 7 -29.55 24.11 11.07
C PHE A 7 -29.07 23.31 9.86
N LEU A 8 -28.42 23.99 8.91
CA LEU A 8 -27.72 23.35 7.82
C LEU A 8 -26.57 22.51 8.42
N LEU A 9 -26.74 21.20 8.39
CA LEU A 9 -25.65 20.24 8.52
C LEU A 9 -24.63 20.57 7.43
N SER A 10 -23.50 21.15 7.83
CA SER A 10 -22.33 21.29 6.98
C SER A 10 -21.88 19.88 6.60
N ALA A 11 -22.16 19.49 5.36
CA ALA A 11 -21.63 18.29 4.76
C ALA A 11 -20.10 18.36 4.84
N LEU A 12 -19.50 17.42 5.56
CA LEU A 12 -18.06 17.16 5.49
C LEU A 12 -17.78 16.63 4.09
N VAL A 13 -17.50 17.53 3.14
CA VAL A 13 -17.05 17.16 1.81
C VAL A 13 -15.66 16.56 2.00
N LEU A 14 -15.57 15.23 1.88
CA LEU A 14 -14.31 14.53 1.74
C LEU A 14 -13.74 14.87 0.37
N LEU A 15 -13.15 16.05 0.23
CA LEU A 15 -12.34 16.38 -0.94
C LEU A 15 -11.14 15.43 -0.94
N PRO A 16 -10.76 14.85 -2.08
CA PRO A 16 -9.44 14.26 -2.18
C PRO A 16 -8.46 15.40 -1.92
N VAL A 17 -7.73 15.34 -0.81
CA VAL A 17 -6.62 16.26 -0.55
C VAL A 17 -5.71 16.09 -1.76
N ALA A 18 -5.59 17.14 -2.57
CA ALA A 18 -4.59 17.17 -3.62
C ALA A 18 -3.25 17.04 -2.90
N ILE A 19 -2.62 15.88 -3.02
CA ILE A 19 -1.31 15.61 -2.41
C ILE A 19 -0.37 16.66 -2.98
N ASP A 20 0.21 17.46 -2.10
CA ASP A 20 1.10 18.53 -2.52
C ASP A 20 2.42 17.92 -3.03
N ALA A 21 3.09 18.58 -3.99
CA ALA A 21 4.25 17.99 -4.67
C ALA A 21 5.39 17.62 -3.70
N GLU A 22 5.47 18.32 -2.57
CA GLU A 22 6.43 18.04 -1.50
C GLU A 22 6.11 16.73 -0.74
N GLU A 23 4.83 16.43 -0.49
CA GLU A 23 4.41 15.18 0.16
C GLU A 23 4.70 13.98 -0.74
N ALA A 24 4.41 14.08 -2.04
CA ALA A 24 4.73 13.05 -3.03
C ALA A 24 6.25 12.81 -3.13
N LYS A 25 7.05 13.89 -3.11
CA LYS A 25 8.53 13.79 -3.07
C LYS A 25 9.01 13.11 -1.78
N ASN A 26 8.38 13.41 -0.64
CA ASN A 26 8.69 12.76 0.63
C ASN A 26 8.33 11.27 0.63
N ALA A 27 7.19 10.89 0.04
CA ALA A 27 6.81 9.49 -0.13
C ALA A 27 7.83 8.73 -0.99
N LYS A 28 8.26 9.31 -2.11
CA LYS A 28 9.33 8.74 -2.95
C LYS A 28 10.64 8.57 -2.19
N ALA A 29 11.05 9.57 -1.41
CA ALA A 29 12.26 9.47 -0.60
C ALA A 29 12.18 8.33 0.43
N GLN A 30 11.03 8.12 1.07
CA GLN A 30 10.84 6.97 1.96
C GLN A 30 10.92 5.64 1.21
N VAL A 31 10.36 5.55 -0.01
CA VAL A 31 10.48 4.35 -0.86
C VAL A 31 11.93 4.03 -1.20
N ASP A 32 12.66 5.01 -1.72
CA ASP A 32 14.05 4.86 -2.13
C ASP A 32 14.94 4.45 -0.95
N PHE A 33 14.73 5.07 0.22
CA PHE A 33 15.44 4.69 1.45
C PHE A 33 15.09 3.25 1.86
N GLY A 34 13.80 2.88 1.84
CA GLY A 34 13.33 1.54 2.15
C GLY A 34 13.99 0.46 1.27
N ILE A 35 14.12 0.73 -0.03
CA ILE A 35 14.84 -0.15 -0.97
C ILE A 35 16.31 -0.27 -0.57
N ALA A 36 16.98 0.85 -0.30
CA ALA A 36 18.40 0.85 0.04
C ALA A 36 18.71 0.08 1.33
N VAL A 37 17.82 0.11 2.33
CA VAL A 37 18.01 -0.64 3.58
C VAL A 37 17.57 -2.10 3.45
N ALA A 38 16.55 -2.42 2.64
CA ALA A 38 16.18 -3.80 2.32
C ALA A 38 17.33 -4.55 1.62
N GLN A 39 18.03 -3.88 0.68
CA GLN A 39 19.23 -4.42 0.03
C GLN A 39 20.37 -4.75 1.01
N LYS A 40 20.37 -4.13 2.20
CA LYS A 40 21.30 -4.42 3.30
C LYS A 40 20.76 -5.45 4.30
N GLY A 41 19.60 -6.06 4.02
CA GLY A 41 18.93 -7.03 4.89
C GLY A 41 18.17 -6.39 6.06
N LEU A 42 18.06 -5.07 6.13
CA LEU A 42 17.39 -4.36 7.22
C LEU A 42 15.87 -4.26 6.98
N TRP A 43 15.21 -5.42 6.89
CA TRP A 43 13.81 -5.52 6.49
C TRP A 43 12.81 -4.85 7.43
N LYS A 44 13.09 -4.79 8.74
CA LYS A 44 12.24 -4.07 9.70
C LYS A 44 12.22 -2.56 9.42
N GLU A 45 13.38 -1.99 9.08
CA GLU A 45 13.48 -0.59 8.70
C GLU A 45 12.80 -0.35 7.35
N ALA A 46 13.00 -1.24 6.38
CA ALA A 46 12.33 -1.15 5.08
C ALA A 46 10.80 -1.13 5.23
N LEU A 47 10.25 -2.03 6.05
CA LEU A 47 8.83 -2.07 6.38
C LEU A 47 8.34 -0.72 6.96
N TYR A 48 9.05 -0.18 7.96
CA TYR A 48 8.71 1.12 8.55
C TYR A 48 8.70 2.25 7.50
N ARG A 49 9.71 2.27 6.62
CA ARG A 49 9.85 3.30 5.58
C ARG A 49 8.73 3.21 4.56
N TRP A 50 8.38 2.01 4.11
CA TRP A 50 7.28 1.83 3.16
C TRP A 50 5.91 2.05 3.78
N GLN A 51 5.72 1.80 5.08
CA GLN A 51 4.52 2.25 5.82
C GLN A 51 4.41 3.79 5.82
N LYS A 52 5.52 4.50 6.08
CA LYS A 52 5.54 5.97 6.00
C LYS A 52 5.27 6.48 4.58
N ALA A 53 5.77 5.80 3.56
CA ALA A 53 5.52 6.16 2.18
C ALA A 53 4.02 6.12 1.83
N VAL A 54 3.29 5.07 2.25
CA VAL A 54 1.85 4.96 1.98
C VAL A 54 0.99 5.88 2.85
N GLU A 55 1.50 6.32 4.02
CA GLU A 55 0.88 7.37 4.83
C GLU A 55 1.01 8.75 4.17
N LEU A 56 2.19 9.05 3.60
CA LEU A 56 2.47 10.31 2.92
C LEU A 56 1.77 10.40 1.56
N ASP A 57 1.77 9.32 0.79
CA ASP A 57 1.07 9.24 -0.48
C ASP A 57 0.31 7.90 -0.60
N PRO A 58 -0.97 7.86 -0.20
CA PRO A 58 -1.82 6.68 -0.34
C PRO A 58 -2.09 6.28 -1.80
N GLY A 59 -1.82 7.17 -2.76
CA GLY A 59 -1.96 6.95 -4.20
C GLY A 59 -0.70 6.36 -4.86
N TYR A 60 0.40 6.24 -4.13
CA TYR A 60 1.66 5.79 -4.70
C TYR A 60 1.74 4.26 -4.83
N ALA A 61 1.33 3.73 -5.98
CA ALA A 61 1.29 2.29 -6.25
C ALA A 61 2.59 1.54 -5.92
N ALA A 62 3.75 2.14 -6.22
CA ALA A 62 5.06 1.52 -5.94
C ALA A 62 5.32 1.36 -4.44
N ALA A 63 4.86 2.30 -3.60
CA ALA A 63 4.99 2.21 -2.14
C ALA A 63 4.18 1.01 -1.60
N TRP A 64 2.94 0.83 -2.08
CA TRP A 64 2.11 -0.31 -1.72
C TRP A 64 2.71 -1.65 -2.16
N ASN A 65 3.28 -1.73 -3.36
CA ASN A 65 3.98 -2.93 -3.82
C ASN A 65 5.17 -3.28 -2.91
N ASN A 66 6.02 -2.31 -2.57
CA ASN A 66 7.17 -2.56 -1.71
C ASN A 66 6.75 -2.93 -0.28
N LEU A 67 5.69 -2.30 0.25
CA LEU A 67 5.09 -2.66 1.51
C LEU A 67 4.58 -4.11 1.51
N ALA A 68 3.98 -4.57 0.41
CA ALA A 68 3.53 -5.95 0.26
C ALA A 68 4.68 -6.97 0.34
N ILE A 69 5.79 -6.70 -0.35
CA ILE A 69 7.03 -7.51 -0.29
C ILE A 69 7.57 -7.57 1.15
N ALA A 70 7.54 -6.44 1.87
CA ALA A 70 7.98 -6.39 3.27
C ALA A 70 7.11 -7.25 4.19
N TYR A 71 5.79 -7.22 3.99
CA TYR A 71 4.86 -8.07 4.72
C TYR A 71 5.07 -9.54 4.40
N GLU A 72 5.34 -9.88 3.14
CA GLU A 72 5.71 -11.25 2.73
C GLU A 72 6.98 -11.72 3.45
N GLN A 73 8.04 -10.89 3.47
CA GLN A 73 9.27 -11.17 4.22
C GLN A 73 9.04 -11.34 5.73
N ALA A 74 8.05 -10.65 6.29
CA ALA A 74 7.66 -10.77 7.69
C ALA A 74 6.71 -11.97 7.98
N GLY A 75 6.25 -12.69 6.96
CA GLY A 75 5.26 -13.77 7.10
C GLY A 75 3.81 -13.28 7.27
N ASN A 76 3.56 -11.98 7.12
CA ASN A 76 2.25 -11.35 7.27
C ASN A 76 1.47 -11.41 5.94
N PHE A 77 1.11 -12.61 5.51
CA PHE A 77 0.58 -12.85 4.16
C PHE A 77 -0.78 -12.20 3.89
N ALA A 78 -1.62 -12.02 4.91
CA ALA A 78 -2.92 -11.35 4.76
C ALA A 78 -2.74 -9.86 4.44
N GLU A 79 -1.80 -9.21 5.12
CA GLU A 79 -1.41 -7.81 4.91
C GLU A 79 -0.71 -7.63 3.56
N ALA A 80 0.18 -8.57 3.19
CA ALA A 80 0.82 -8.57 1.88
C ALA A 80 -0.21 -8.60 0.75
N ARG A 81 -1.20 -9.50 0.82
CA ARG A 81 -2.30 -9.57 -0.15
C ARG A 81 -3.04 -8.25 -0.29
N LYS A 82 -3.47 -7.66 0.83
CA LYS A 82 -4.17 -6.36 0.83
C LYS A 82 -3.33 -5.25 0.18
N ALA A 83 -2.04 -5.22 0.46
CA ALA A 83 -1.13 -4.21 -0.10
C ALA A 83 -0.92 -4.41 -1.62
N TYR A 84 -0.75 -5.65 -2.11
CA TYR A 84 -0.69 -5.92 -3.54
C TYR A 84 -1.99 -5.55 -4.27
N GLU A 85 -3.14 -5.88 -3.70
CA GLU A 85 -4.45 -5.52 -4.26
C GLU A 85 -4.62 -4.00 -4.34
N LYS A 86 -4.20 -3.28 -3.31
CA LYS A 86 -4.19 -1.81 -3.32
C LYS A 86 -3.26 -1.25 -4.39
N ALA A 87 -2.06 -1.81 -4.54
CA ALA A 87 -1.09 -1.40 -5.55
C ALA A 87 -1.65 -1.58 -6.99
N LEU A 88 -2.30 -2.71 -7.28
CA LEU A 88 -2.97 -2.96 -8.56
C LEU A 88 -4.24 -2.14 -8.78
N ALA A 89 -4.95 -1.77 -7.71
CA ALA A 89 -6.08 -0.86 -7.83
C ALA A 89 -5.64 0.56 -8.25
N LEU A 90 -4.43 0.97 -7.84
CA LEU A 90 -3.85 2.27 -8.17
C LEU A 90 -3.18 2.27 -9.56
N ASP A 91 -2.49 1.19 -9.92
CA ASP A 91 -1.85 1.03 -11.24
C ASP A 91 -2.02 -0.40 -11.76
N SER A 92 -3.19 -0.66 -12.35
CA SER A 92 -3.60 -1.99 -12.83
C SER A 92 -2.81 -2.49 -14.05
N LYS A 93 -2.10 -1.59 -14.74
CA LYS A 93 -1.30 -1.92 -15.93
C LYS A 93 0.18 -2.15 -15.59
N ASN A 94 0.58 -1.97 -14.33
CA ASN A 94 1.95 -2.18 -13.92
C ASN A 94 2.32 -3.67 -13.94
N LEU A 95 3.16 -4.05 -14.91
CA LEU A 95 3.58 -5.45 -15.07
C LEU A 95 4.38 -5.95 -13.87
N PHE A 96 5.21 -5.11 -13.24
CA PHE A 96 6.00 -5.51 -12.08
C PHE A 96 5.13 -5.83 -10.87
N ILE A 97 4.15 -4.96 -10.57
CA ILE A 97 3.20 -5.19 -9.47
C ILE A 97 2.41 -6.48 -9.72
N LYS A 98 1.94 -6.66 -10.96
CA LYS A 98 1.22 -7.89 -11.34
C LYS A 98 2.09 -9.13 -11.16
N GLN A 99 3.32 -9.11 -11.66
CA GLN A 99 4.25 -10.24 -11.53
C GLN A 99 4.56 -10.57 -10.06
N ASN A 100 4.81 -9.56 -9.23
CA ASN A 100 5.05 -9.76 -7.80
C ASN A 100 3.84 -10.38 -7.11
N TYR A 101 2.62 -9.90 -7.41
CA TYR A 101 1.41 -10.45 -6.80
C TYR A 101 1.09 -11.87 -7.26
N GLU A 102 1.30 -12.18 -8.55
CA GLU A 102 1.14 -13.54 -9.07
C GLU A 102 2.13 -14.51 -8.40
N LEU A 103 3.39 -14.11 -8.26
CA LEU A 103 4.41 -14.92 -7.57
C LEU A 103 4.03 -15.16 -6.10
N PHE A 104 3.61 -14.11 -5.39
CA PHE A 104 3.12 -14.22 -4.02
C PHE A 104 1.96 -15.22 -3.90
N LYS A 105 0.95 -15.13 -4.78
CA LYS A 105 -0.18 -16.06 -4.79
C LYS A 105 0.28 -17.49 -5.05
N GLU A 106 1.14 -17.71 -6.03
CA GLU A 106 1.63 -19.05 -6.35
C GLU A 106 2.38 -19.70 -5.18
N ILE A 107 3.27 -18.96 -4.51
CA ILE A 107 4.01 -19.45 -3.35
C ILE A 107 3.05 -19.75 -2.19
N ASN A 108 2.13 -18.83 -1.89
CA ASN A 108 1.21 -18.97 -0.78
C ASN A 108 0.14 -20.06 -1.02
N ASP A 109 -0.35 -20.21 -2.25
CA ASP A 109 -1.36 -21.23 -2.60
C ASP A 109 -0.73 -22.64 -2.63
N ARG A 110 0.56 -22.77 -3.00
CA ARG A 110 1.32 -24.02 -2.87
C ARG A 110 1.52 -24.41 -1.41
N ALA A 111 1.86 -23.45 -0.54
CA ALA A 111 2.03 -23.69 0.90
C ALA A 111 0.72 -24.10 1.59
N ASN A 112 -0.43 -23.67 1.06
CA ASN A 112 -1.75 -23.95 1.60
C ASN A 112 -2.50 -25.06 0.85
N ARG A 113 -1.86 -25.76 -0.09
CA ARG A 113 -2.51 -26.84 -0.85
C ARG A 113 -2.67 -28.06 0.06
N PRO A 114 -3.89 -28.66 0.15
CA PRO A 114 -4.01 -29.94 0.82
C PRO A 114 -3.12 -30.97 0.12
N PRO A 115 -2.49 -31.91 0.85
CA PRO A 115 -1.66 -32.94 0.25
C PRO A 115 -2.45 -33.69 -0.81
N ALA A 116 -1.79 -34.00 -1.94
CA ALA A 116 -2.39 -34.78 -3.01
C ALA A 116 -2.85 -36.13 -2.43
N ARG A 117 -4.12 -36.49 -2.68
CA ARG A 117 -4.71 -37.77 -2.28
C ARG A 117 -4.16 -38.90 -3.15
#